data_AF-A0A7K4FRN1-F1
#
_entry.id   AF-A0A7K4FRN1-F1
#
_cell.length_a   1.000
_cell.length_b   1.000
_cell.length_c   1.000
_cell.angle_alpha   90.00
_cell.angle_beta   90.00
_cell.angle_gamma   90.00
#
_symmetry.space_group_name_H-M   'P 1'
#
loop_
_entity.id
_entity.type
_entity.pdbx_description
1 polymer ?
#
loop_
_entity_poly.entity_id
_entity_poly.type
_entity_poly.pdbx_seq_one_letter_code
_entity_poly.pdbx_strand_id
1 'polypeptide(L)'
;MKISCPLCDFKTSSKRSYNGHLWKHLITSCPVCGKKLKNGNYRELRKHLLRTRDDEHKLLKKKLASGIIMEKGISKIIHEYQ
;
A
#
# COMPACT_ATOMS: atom_id res chain seq x y z
N MET A 1 -8.17 -18.28 9.06
CA MET A 1 -7.69 -16.94 9.47
C MET A 1 -8.26 -15.90 8.51
N LYS A 2 -8.97 -14.87 9.00
CA LYS A 2 -9.46 -13.76 8.16
C LYS A 2 -8.40 -12.65 8.16
N ILE A 3 -8.06 -12.13 6.99
CA ILE A 3 -7.17 -11.00 6.77
C ILE A 3 -8.04 -9.76 6.58
N SER A 4 -7.89 -8.78 7.47
CA SER A 4 -8.58 -7.49 7.39
C SER A 4 -7.64 -6.43 6.82
N CYS A 5 -8.16 -5.55 5.97
CA CYS A 5 -7.42 -4.38 5.51
C CYS A 5 -7.34 -3.33 6.62
N PRO A 6 -6.17 -2.72 6.87
CA PRO A 6 -6.04 -1.63 7.82
C PRO A 6 -6.54 -0.29 7.27
N LEU A 7 -6.85 -0.21 5.97
CA LEU A 7 -7.21 1.02 5.27
C LEU A 7 -8.72 1.13 5.00
N CYS A 8 -9.47 0.03 5.12
CA CYS A 8 -10.92 -0.02 4.89
C CYS A 8 -11.53 -1.31 5.46
N ASP A 9 -12.85 -1.45 5.39
CA ASP A 9 -13.58 -2.61 5.92
C ASP A 9 -13.45 -3.91 5.11
N PHE A 10 -12.55 -3.94 4.12
CA PHE A 10 -12.32 -5.14 3.31
C PHE A 10 -11.72 -6.28 4.15
N LYS A 11 -12.35 -7.45 4.10
CA LYS A 11 -11.92 -8.66 4.80
C LYS A 11 -11.93 -9.84 3.84
N THR A 12 -10.91 -10.68 3.89
CA THR A 12 -10.82 -11.88 3.05
C THR A 12 -10.08 -13.00 3.75
N SER A 13 -10.38 -14.25 3.43
CA SER A 13 -9.58 -15.40 3.87
C SER A 13 -8.41 -15.69 2.92
N SER A 14 -8.37 -15.04 1.74
CA SER A 14 -7.41 -15.33 0.68
C SER A 14 -6.32 -14.27 0.59
N LYS A 15 -5.07 -14.67 0.80
CA LYS A 15 -3.89 -13.81 0.64
C LYS A 15 -3.77 -13.20 -0.76
N ARG A 16 -4.10 -13.97 -1.81
CA ARG A 16 -4.12 -13.47 -3.19
C ARG A 16 -5.12 -12.33 -3.37
N SER A 17 -6.33 -12.49 -2.85
CA SER A 17 -7.39 -11.46 -2.89
C SER A 17 -7.00 -10.22 -2.08
N TYR A 18 -6.35 -10.42 -0.92
CA TYR A 18 -5.82 -9.33 -0.11
C TYR A 18 -4.75 -8.51 -0.86
N ASN A 19 -3.82 -9.19 -1.54
CA ASN A 19 -2.79 -8.53 -2.33
C ASN A 19 -3.37 -7.74 -3.50
N GLY A 20 -4.33 -8.32 -4.23
CA GLY A 20 -5.02 -7.62 -5.32
C GLY A 20 -5.82 -6.41 -4.81
N HIS A 21 -6.42 -6.52 -3.62
CA HIS A 21 -7.11 -5.42 -2.96
C HIS A 21 -6.15 -4.27 -2.59
N LEU A 22 -5.01 -4.56 -1.97
CA LEU A 22 -4.02 -3.52 -1.63
C LEU A 22 -3.42 -2.84 -2.87
N TRP A 23 -3.25 -3.58 -3.96
CA TRP A 23 -2.87 -2.98 -5.24
C TRP A 23 -3.85 -1.91 -5.71
N LYS A 24 -5.16 -2.13 -5.52
CA LYS A 24 -6.18 -1.11 -5.84
C LYS A 24 -6.01 0.16 -5.01
N HIS A 25 -5.66 0.05 -3.72
CA HIS A 25 -5.34 1.24 -2.92
C HIS A 25 -4.18 2.01 -3.55
N LEU A 26 -3.05 1.34 -3.84
CA LEU A 26 -1.83 1.97 -4.35
C LEU A 26 -1.99 2.68 -5.70
N ILE A 27 -2.97 2.30 -6.52
CA ILE A 27 -3.22 2.95 -7.82
C ILE A 27 -4.33 4.00 -7.76
N THR A 28 -5.22 3.96 -6.77
CA THR A 28 -6.34 4.92 -6.65
C THR A 28 -6.04 6.07 -5.71
N SER A 29 -5.29 5.82 -4.63
CA SER A 29 -5.05 6.79 -3.57
C SER A 29 -3.74 6.53 -2.82
N CYS A 30 -3.22 7.54 -2.15
CA CYS A 30 -2.13 7.34 -1.20
C CYS A 30 -2.70 6.66 0.06
N PRO A 31 -2.18 5.49 0.49
CA PRO A 31 -2.68 4.81 1.68
C PRO A 31 -2.29 5.50 3.00
N VAL A 32 -1.40 6.49 2.96
CA VAL A 32 -0.97 7.25 4.14
C VAL A 32 -1.88 8.47 4.37
N CYS A 33 -2.12 9.27 3.33
CA CYS A 33 -2.90 10.52 3.45
C CYS A 33 -4.24 10.53 2.70
N GLY A 34 -4.64 9.41 2.10
CA GLY A 34 -5.90 9.29 1.34
C GLY A 34 -5.92 10.08 0.03
N LYS A 35 -4.84 10.75 -0.36
CA LYS A 35 -4.80 11.59 -1.56
C LYS A 35 -5.12 10.78 -2.82
N LYS A 36 -6.20 11.14 -3.51
CA LYS A 36 -6.58 10.52 -4.78
C LYS A 36 -5.52 10.75 -5.85
N LEU A 37 -5.13 9.68 -6.53
CA LEU A 37 -4.17 9.71 -7.62
C LEU A 37 -4.91 9.96 -8.93
N LYS A 38 -4.35 10.82 -9.79
CA LYS A 38 -4.91 11.05 -11.12
C LYS A 38 -4.63 9.81 -11.97
N ASN A 39 -5.63 9.34 -12.72
CA ASN A 39 -5.50 8.30 -13.74
C ASN A 39 -5.12 6.89 -13.24
N GLY A 40 -5.40 6.58 -11.97
CA GLY A 40 -5.44 5.18 -11.52
C GLY A 40 -4.12 4.42 -11.70
N ASN A 41 -2.96 5.08 -11.59
CA ASN A 41 -1.68 4.46 -11.87
C ASN A 41 -0.66 4.66 -10.75
N TYR A 42 0.25 3.68 -10.63
CA TYR A 42 1.30 3.67 -9.63
C TYR A 42 2.34 4.80 -9.82
N ARG A 43 2.51 5.31 -11.04
CA ARG A 43 3.45 6.40 -11.34
C ARG A 43 3.07 7.68 -10.61
N GLU A 44 1.78 7.99 -10.52
CA GLU A 44 1.29 9.14 -9.76
C GLU A 44 1.49 8.96 -8.25
N LEU A 45 1.33 7.73 -7.71
CA LEU A 45 1.71 7.46 -6.32
C LEU A 45 3.19 7.75 -6.10
N ARG A 46 4.07 7.25 -6.99
CA ARG A 46 5.51 7.47 -6.88
C ARG A 46 5.87 8.95 -6.90
N LYS A 47 5.24 9.75 -7.78
CA LYS A 47 5.41 11.21 -7.81
C LYS A 47 4.96 11.88 -6.52
N HIS A 48 3.82 11.46 -5.97
CA HIS A 48 3.32 11.93 -4.68
C HIS A 48 4.32 11.65 -3.56
N LEU A 49 4.80 10.41 -3.45
CA LEU A 49 5.78 10.00 -2.44
C LEU A 49 7.14 10.72 -2.60
N LEU A 50 7.53 11.10 -3.83
CA LEU A 50 8.75 11.87 -4.07
C LEU A 50 8.66 13.32 -3.58
N ARG A 51 7.46 13.91 -3.57
CA ARG A 51 7.22 15.30 -3.16
C ARG A 51 6.92 15.45 -1.67
N THR A 52 6.61 14.36 -0.98
CA THR A 52 6.23 14.39 0.43
C THR A 52 7.47 14.27 1.33
N ARG A 53 7.51 15.02 2.44
CA ARG A 53 8.63 15.04 3.40
C ARG A 53 8.35 14.29 4.71
N ASP A 54 7.13 13.79 4.86
CA ASP A 54 6.67 13.02 5.99
C ASP A 54 7.34 11.63 6.07
N ASP A 55 7.60 11.16 7.28
CA ASP A 55 8.34 9.93 7.53
C ASP A 55 7.53 8.68 7.16
N GLU A 56 6.21 8.70 7.31
CA GLU A 56 5.33 7.60 6.85
C GLU A 56 5.37 7.49 5.32
N HIS A 57 5.36 8.61 4.60
CA HIS A 57 5.50 8.63 3.14
C HIS A 57 6.87 8.17 2.66
N LYS A 58 7.96 8.55 3.35
CA LYS A 58 9.32 8.05 3.06
C LYS A 58 9.40 6.54 3.28
N LEU A 59 8.78 6.03 4.34
CA LEU A 59 8.77 4.60 4.64
C LEU A 59 8.00 3.82 3.57
N LEU A 60 6.82 4.29 3.17
CA LEU A 60 6.07 3.69 2.06
C LEU A 60 6.91 3.68 0.77
N LYS A 61 7.59 4.78 0.45
CA LYS A 61 8.50 4.88 -0.70
C LYS A 61 9.62 3.85 -0.64
N LYS A 62 10.29 3.69 0.51
CA LYS A 62 11.35 2.68 0.71
C LYS A 62 10.80 1.26 0.53
N LYS A 63 9.67 0.95 1.16
CA LYS A 63 9.00 -0.37 1.06
C LYS A 63 8.61 -0.72 -0.39
N LEU A 64 8.22 0.29 -1.16
CA LEU A 64 7.90 0.14 -2.58
C LEU A 64 9.17 -0.05 -3.45
N ALA A 65 10.22 0.72 -3.19
CA ALA A 65 11.46 0.69 -3.97
C ALA A 65 12.26 -0.60 -3.76
N SER A 66 12.28 -1.15 -2.55
CA SER A 66 12.96 -2.41 -2.22
C SER A 66 12.23 -3.66 -2.73
N GLY A 67 11.18 -3.50 -3.55
CA GLY A 67 10.40 -4.64 -4.05
C GLY A 67 9.66 -5.41 -2.94
N ILE A 68 9.71 -4.99 -1.68
CA ILE A 68 9.06 -5.68 -0.55
C ILE A 68 7.54 -5.78 -0.79
N ILE A 69 6.96 -4.75 -1.39
CA ILE A 69 5.55 -4.72 -1.79
C ILE A 69 5.29 -5.53 -3.07
N MET A 70 6.30 -5.72 -3.94
CA MET A 70 6.15 -6.33 -5.27
C MET A 70 6.55 -7.82 -5.34
N GLU A 71 7.62 -8.26 -4.67
CA GLU A 71 8.13 -9.64 -4.69
C GLU A 71 7.53 -10.53 -3.59
N LYS A 72 7.20 -9.99 -2.40
CA LYS A 72 6.88 -10.81 -1.22
C LYS A 72 5.40 -10.93 -0.87
N GLY A 73 4.51 -10.61 -1.82
CA GLY A 73 3.06 -10.82 -1.68
C GLY A 73 2.55 -10.51 -0.27
N ILE A 74 2.81 -9.30 0.21
CA ILE A 74 2.31 -8.65 1.45
C ILE A 74 2.06 -9.62 2.62
N SER A 75 3.00 -10.54 2.87
CA SER A 75 2.84 -11.55 3.92
C SER A 75 3.39 -11.16 5.28
N LYS A 76 4.15 -10.06 5.38
CA LYS A 76 4.95 -9.77 6.59
C LYS A 76 4.86 -8.35 7.15
N ILE A 77 4.12 -7.42 6.54
CA ILE A 77 4.17 -6.01 6.98
C ILE A 77 3.18 -5.68 8.12
N ILE A 78 2.22 -6.55 8.44
CA ILE A 78 1.23 -6.27 9.52
C ILE A 78 1.67 -6.84 10.89
N HIS A 79 2.93 -7.27 11.05
CA HIS A 79 3.48 -7.75 12.33
C HIS A 79 4.56 -6.81 12.92
N GLU A 80 4.62 -5.55 12.50
CA GLU A 80 5.56 -4.54 13.04
C GLU A 80 4.89 -3.19 13.35
N TYR A 81 3.61 -3.21 13.72
CA TYR A 81 2.93 -2.05 14.32
C TYR A 81 2.05 -2.50 15.49
N GLN A 82 2.67 -3.18 16.46
CA GLN A 82 2.25 -3.22 17.86
C GLN A 82 3.37 -2.61 18.69
#